data_AF-A0A914LZJ6-F1
#
_entry.id   AF-A0A914LZJ6-F1
#
_cell.length_a   1.000
_cell.length_b   1.000
_cell.length_c   1.000
_cell.angle_alpha   90.00
_cell.angle_beta   90.00
_cell.angle_gamma   90.00
#
_symmetry.space_group_name_H-M   'P 1'
#
loop_
_entity.id
_entity.type
_entity.pdbx_description
1 polymer ?
#
loop_
_entity_poly.entity_id
_entity_poly.type
_entity_poly.pdbx_seq_one_letter_code
_entity_poly.pdbx_strand_id
1 'polypeptide(L)'
;MLNTINGTFFRLLTQLELIDTREFEFGNSPNYLGLEFSLFVHFRDDRLQFRDLNDLPISLPDEFTPWQPRIQILPLLTTQTIQSQKSIHLNPKNGLITFVYRFSGQLFCISDIWKEPFEKYSCQFWFETELDERLQLTVIRDLRPTEQINKIGNEYEQWPWLLLRFNFCSSKWKKALICEYLPSLMLFVCALLAQWKRRKIQVVVLIGVIICLILLQNILHSKNISSTFSIKLNLMDFWLAGIFVHLISLLSIDLAFPSRRVIIFKQKIIKKRINDNNDIPLESKEIDNELIVVNFE
;
A
#
# COMPACT_ATOMS: atom_id res chain seq x y z
N MET A 1 10.31 -48.07 7.30
CA MET A 1 8.86 -48.13 7.09
C MET A 1 8.43 -46.75 6.61
N LEU A 2 7.87 -46.65 5.41
CA LEU A 2 7.44 -45.38 4.83
C LEU A 2 6.19 -44.89 5.57
N ASN A 3 6.21 -43.66 6.09
CA ASN A 3 5.03 -43.09 6.73
C ASN A 3 4.00 -42.72 5.66
N THR A 4 2.73 -43.06 5.87
CA THR A 4 1.65 -42.72 4.93
C THR A 4 0.70 -41.68 5.54
N ILE A 5 0.14 -40.81 4.69
CA ILE A 5 -1.01 -39.97 5.06
C ILE A 5 -2.27 -40.72 4.62
N ASN A 6 -3.12 -41.10 5.58
CA ASN A 6 -4.39 -41.80 5.35
C ASN A 6 -4.25 -43.11 4.52
N GLY A 7 -3.06 -43.72 4.47
CA GLY A 7 -2.80 -44.96 3.75
C GLY A 7 -2.57 -44.84 2.24
N THR A 8 -2.67 -43.64 1.65
CA THR A 8 -2.60 -43.46 0.18
C THR A 8 -1.37 -42.72 -0.31
N PHE A 9 -0.82 -41.77 0.47
CA PHE A 9 0.30 -40.94 0.03
C PHE A 9 1.55 -41.18 0.85
N PHE A 10 2.71 -41.13 0.21
CA PHE A 10 4.01 -41.10 0.87
C PHE A 10 4.20 -39.76 1.59
N ARG A 11 4.33 -39.83 2.91
CA ARG A 11 4.45 -38.67 3.79
C ARG A 11 5.91 -38.23 3.90
N LEU A 12 6.20 -37.05 3.38
CA LEU A 12 7.49 -36.37 3.52
C LEU A 12 7.40 -35.36 4.67
N LEU A 13 8.10 -35.61 5.78
CA LEU A 13 8.07 -34.69 6.91
C LEU A 13 8.92 -33.47 6.57
N THR A 14 8.32 -32.27 6.61
CA THR A 14 9.02 -31.05 6.23
C THR A 14 9.12 -30.04 7.38
N GLN A 15 10.21 -29.29 7.39
CA GLN A 15 10.40 -28.12 8.22
C GLN A 15 10.71 -26.92 7.33
N LEU A 16 10.08 -25.78 7.60
CA LEU A 16 10.29 -24.56 6.85
C LEU A 16 10.97 -23.53 7.74
N GLU A 17 12.11 -23.00 7.29
CA GLU A 17 12.80 -21.89 7.95
C GLU A 17 12.77 -20.68 7.02
N LEU A 18 12.05 -19.64 7.42
CA LEU A 18 11.98 -18.38 6.68
C LEU A 18 13.11 -17.46 7.17
N ILE A 19 14.04 -17.10 6.28
CA ILE A 19 15.29 -16.43 6.64
C ILE A 19 15.18 -14.92 6.44
N ASP A 20 14.71 -14.49 5.26
CA ASP A 20 14.67 -13.07 4.91
C ASP A 20 13.50 -12.78 3.97
N THR A 21 12.88 -11.61 4.17
CA THR A 21 11.90 -11.04 3.24
C THR A 21 12.19 -9.57 3.01
N ARG A 22 12.45 -9.17 1.76
CA ARG A 22 12.78 -7.80 1.39
C ARG A 22 11.87 -7.31 0.28
N GLU A 23 11.31 -6.12 0.45
CA GLU A 23 10.60 -5.46 -0.65
C GLU A 23 11.61 -4.96 -1.68
N PHE A 24 11.43 -5.35 -2.95
CA PHE A 24 12.22 -4.84 -4.05
C PHE A 24 11.39 -3.90 -4.91
N GLU A 25 11.91 -2.69 -5.09
CA GLU A 25 11.39 -1.73 -6.06
C GLU A 25 12.18 -1.91 -7.37
N PHE A 26 11.64 -2.70 -8.30
CA PHE A 26 12.20 -2.78 -9.66
C PHE A 26 11.50 -1.72 -10.52
N GLY A 27 12.17 -0.59 -10.75
CA GLY A 27 11.53 0.59 -11.30
C GLY A 27 10.53 1.22 -10.33
N ASN A 28 9.56 1.97 -10.83
CA ASN A 28 8.55 2.66 -10.01
C ASN A 28 7.45 1.73 -9.44
N SER A 29 7.55 0.40 -9.55
CA SER A 29 6.52 -0.55 -9.07
C SER A 29 7.07 -1.55 -8.03
N PRO A 30 6.55 -1.58 -6.79
CA PRO A 30 6.98 -2.48 -5.72
C PRO A 30 6.28 -3.84 -5.82
N ASN A 31 6.26 -4.44 -7.02
CA ASN A 31 5.51 -5.67 -7.27
C ASN A 31 6.32 -6.93 -6.97
N TYR A 32 7.53 -6.81 -6.43
CA TYR A 32 8.42 -7.93 -6.20
C TYR A 32 8.81 -8.04 -4.73
N LEU A 33 8.71 -9.26 -4.22
CA LEU A 33 9.17 -9.63 -2.89
C LEU A 33 10.44 -10.50 -3.01
N GLY A 34 11.56 -9.99 -2.53
CA GLY A 34 12.76 -10.77 -2.30
C GLY A 34 12.53 -11.73 -1.14
N LEU A 35 12.88 -12.98 -1.34
CA LEU A 35 12.59 -14.07 -0.41
C LEU A 35 13.80 -14.97 -0.28
N GLU A 36 14.18 -15.28 0.95
CA GLU A 36 15.17 -16.31 1.28
C GLU A 36 14.59 -17.26 2.32
N PHE A 37 14.58 -18.55 2.02
CA PHE A 37 14.05 -19.56 2.92
C PHE A 37 14.71 -20.92 2.69
N SER A 38 14.66 -21.77 3.71
CA SER A 38 15.13 -23.15 3.66
C SER A 38 13.98 -24.13 3.90
N LEU A 39 13.89 -25.16 3.07
CA LEU A 39 12.97 -26.27 3.23
C LEU A 39 13.78 -27.53 3.56
N PHE A 40 13.55 -28.08 4.74
CA PHE A 40 14.11 -29.34 5.17
C PHE A 40 13.08 -30.44 4.92
N VAL A 41 13.50 -31.52 4.26
CA VAL A 41 12.65 -32.67 3.96
C VAL A 41 13.30 -33.91 4.55
N HIS A 42 12.59 -34.53 5.48
CA HIS A 42 13.04 -35.69 6.22
C HIS A 42 12.22 -36.92 5.85
N PHE A 43 12.91 -38.01 5.53
CA PHE A 43 12.30 -39.33 5.45
C PHE A 43 13.34 -40.39 5.81
N ARG A 44 12.85 -41.60 6.07
CA ARG A 44 13.68 -42.73 6.47
C ARG A 44 13.74 -43.76 5.34
N ASP A 45 14.95 -44.14 4.96
CA ASP A 45 15.21 -45.26 4.06
C ASP A 45 15.97 -46.35 4.81
N ASP A 46 15.30 -47.47 5.06
CA ASP A 46 15.88 -48.59 5.80
C ASP A 46 17.00 -49.28 5.01
N ARG A 47 17.10 -49.08 3.69
CA ARG A 47 18.15 -49.66 2.85
C ARG A 47 19.52 -49.00 3.05
N LEU A 48 19.53 -47.77 3.57
CA LEU A 48 20.74 -46.99 3.82
C LEU A 48 21.15 -47.03 5.30
N GLN A 49 20.64 -48.00 6.05
CA GLN A 49 20.92 -48.16 7.47
C GLN A 49 22.16 -49.04 7.70
N PHE A 50 23.17 -48.47 8.36
CA PHE A 50 24.38 -49.13 8.82
C PHE A 50 24.45 -49.04 10.35
N ARG A 51 24.06 -50.12 11.03
CA ARG A 51 23.90 -50.13 12.51
C ARG A 51 25.21 -49.94 13.27
N ASP A 52 26.34 -50.25 12.63
CA ASP A 52 27.67 -50.19 13.24
C ASP A 52 28.32 -48.80 13.17
N LEU A 53 27.70 -47.86 12.45
CA LEU A 53 28.20 -46.49 12.32
C LEU A 53 27.64 -45.54 13.39
N ASN A 54 28.38 -44.48 13.66
CA ASN A 54 28.00 -43.44 14.61
C ASN A 54 26.71 -42.72 14.18
N ASP A 55 25.99 -42.16 15.16
CA ASP A 55 24.73 -41.41 14.97
C ASP A 55 24.93 -40.01 14.36
N LEU A 56 26.14 -39.71 13.88
CA LEU A 56 26.47 -38.39 13.35
C LEU A 56 26.02 -38.30 11.89
N PRO A 57 25.31 -37.22 11.50
CA PRO A 57 24.91 -37.02 10.13
C PRO A 57 26.13 -36.77 9.24
N ILE A 58 26.19 -37.49 8.12
CA ILE A 58 27.24 -37.38 7.11
C ILE A 58 26.67 -36.62 5.91
N SER A 59 27.41 -35.64 5.39
CA SER A 59 27.08 -34.99 4.12
C SER A 59 27.41 -35.92 2.96
N LEU A 60 26.42 -36.23 2.13
CA LEU A 60 26.63 -37.01 0.90
C LEU A 60 27.11 -36.06 -0.21
N PRO A 61 28.16 -36.43 -0.95
CA PRO A 61 28.61 -35.64 -2.09
C PRO A 61 27.71 -35.90 -3.31
N ASP A 62 27.83 -35.06 -4.35
CA ASP A 62 26.91 -35.07 -5.49
C ASP A 62 26.97 -36.36 -6.32
N GLU A 63 28.03 -37.17 -6.21
CA GLU A 63 28.10 -38.46 -6.89
C GLU A 63 27.16 -39.51 -6.27
N PHE A 64 26.84 -39.37 -4.98
CA PHE A 64 25.98 -40.31 -4.25
C PHE A 64 24.61 -39.70 -4.02
N THR A 65 23.73 -39.84 -5.02
CA THR A 65 22.35 -39.34 -4.95
C THR A 65 21.38 -40.46 -4.55
N PRO A 66 20.90 -40.50 -3.29
CA PRO A 66 19.79 -41.38 -2.95
C PRO A 66 18.52 -40.94 -3.68
N TRP A 67 17.50 -41.79 -3.66
CA TRP A 67 16.17 -41.41 -4.13
C TRP A 67 15.72 -40.11 -3.44
N GLN A 68 15.14 -39.19 -4.21
CA GLN A 68 14.73 -37.88 -3.74
C GLN A 68 13.32 -37.55 -4.25
N PRO A 69 12.51 -36.86 -3.44
CA PRO A 69 11.22 -36.36 -3.90
C PRO A 69 11.43 -35.25 -4.93
N ARG A 70 10.59 -35.24 -5.96
CA ARG A 70 10.62 -34.17 -6.98
C ARG A 70 9.73 -33.03 -6.51
N ILE A 71 10.35 -31.94 -6.07
CA ILE A 71 9.67 -30.76 -5.58
C ILE A 71 9.81 -29.65 -6.62
N GLN A 72 8.68 -29.11 -7.09
CA GLN A 72 8.63 -27.97 -7.99
C GLN A 72 7.94 -26.80 -7.31
N ILE A 73 8.40 -25.57 -7.58
CA ILE A 73 7.76 -24.35 -7.08
C ILE A 73 6.89 -23.76 -8.18
N LEU A 74 5.61 -23.58 -7.86
CA LEU A 74 4.62 -23.00 -8.76
C LEU A 74 3.97 -21.75 -8.15
N PRO A 75 3.46 -20.83 -8.99
CA PRO A 75 3.49 -20.85 -10.45
C PRO A 75 4.83 -20.32 -11.00
N LEU A 76 5.37 -21.00 -12.01
CA LEU A 76 6.68 -20.68 -12.62
C LEU A 76 6.81 -19.21 -13.02
N LEU A 77 5.75 -18.60 -13.54
CA LEU A 77 5.76 -17.18 -13.94
C LEU A 77 6.16 -16.25 -12.78
N THR A 78 5.75 -16.56 -11.56
CA THR A 78 6.04 -15.73 -10.38
C THR A 78 7.36 -16.09 -9.71
N THR A 79 7.85 -17.31 -9.91
CA THR A 79 8.98 -17.91 -9.18
C THR A 79 10.22 -18.10 -10.04
N GLN A 80 10.20 -17.63 -11.30
CA GLN A 80 11.28 -17.77 -12.30
C GLN A 80 12.67 -17.36 -11.79
N THR A 81 12.75 -16.38 -10.89
CA THR A 81 14.03 -15.86 -10.40
C THR A 81 14.54 -16.58 -9.15
N ILE A 82 13.76 -17.52 -8.60
CA ILE A 82 14.12 -18.25 -7.39
C ILE A 82 15.13 -19.34 -7.76
N GLN A 83 16.35 -19.18 -7.24
CA GLN A 83 17.40 -20.18 -7.34
C GLN A 83 17.32 -21.14 -6.15
N SER A 84 17.59 -22.43 -6.39
CA SER A 84 17.61 -23.45 -5.36
C SER A 84 18.98 -24.11 -5.25
N GLN A 85 19.57 -24.09 -4.06
CA GLN A 85 20.73 -24.91 -3.71
C GLN A 85 20.27 -26.10 -2.88
N LYS A 86 20.94 -27.24 -3.04
CA LYS A 86 20.57 -28.48 -2.37
C LYS A 86 21.76 -29.06 -1.62
N SER A 87 21.54 -29.50 -0.38
CA SER A 87 22.48 -30.37 0.33
C SER A 87 21.77 -31.59 0.89
N ILE A 88 22.53 -32.68 1.06
CA ILE A 88 22.00 -33.99 1.46
C ILE A 88 22.77 -34.46 2.68
N HIS A 89 22.04 -34.84 3.73
CA HIS A 89 22.61 -35.41 4.95
C HIS A 89 21.97 -36.76 5.24
N LEU A 90 22.79 -37.78 5.48
CA LEU A 90 22.37 -39.12 5.87
C LEU A 90 22.86 -39.39 7.30
N ASN A 91 21.95 -39.82 8.17
CA ASN A 91 22.32 -40.47 9.42
C ASN A 91 22.39 -41.98 9.18
N PRO A 92 23.59 -42.58 9.14
CA PRO A 92 23.76 -43.98 8.74
C PRO A 92 23.17 -44.94 9.76
N LYS A 93 23.18 -44.61 11.07
CA LYS A 93 22.70 -45.51 12.12
C LYS A 93 21.21 -45.80 12.02
N ASN A 94 20.42 -44.80 11.64
CA ASN A 94 18.96 -44.85 11.62
C ASN A 94 18.37 -44.85 10.20
N GLY A 95 19.20 -44.65 9.17
CA GLY A 95 18.74 -44.52 7.77
C GLY A 95 17.92 -43.24 7.52
N LEU A 96 18.06 -42.22 8.38
CA LEU A 96 17.34 -40.95 8.23
C LEU A 96 18.05 -40.08 7.19
N ILE A 97 17.34 -39.71 6.13
CA ILE A 97 17.82 -38.79 5.11
C ILE A 97 17.17 -37.44 5.34
N THR A 98 17.98 -36.39 5.27
CA THR A 98 17.55 -35.00 5.31
C THR A 98 18.04 -34.30 4.05
N PHE A 99 17.09 -33.87 3.23
CA PHE A 99 17.36 -32.94 2.15
C PHE A 99 17.15 -31.51 2.64
N VAL A 100 18.11 -30.65 2.35
CA VAL A 100 18.03 -29.22 2.66
C VAL A 100 18.00 -28.47 1.33
N TYR A 101 16.87 -27.85 1.04
CA TYR A 101 16.71 -26.97 -0.11
C TYR A 101 16.77 -25.53 0.36
N ARG A 102 17.75 -24.77 -0.12
CA ARG A 102 17.86 -23.33 0.13
C ARG A 102 17.38 -22.57 -1.09
N PHE A 103 16.36 -21.76 -0.92
CA PHE A 103 15.77 -20.96 -1.97
C PHE A 103 16.06 -19.48 -1.75
N SER A 104 16.52 -18.80 -2.80
CA SER A 104 16.77 -17.37 -2.79
C SER A 104 16.37 -16.76 -4.13
N GLY A 105 15.59 -15.68 -4.10
CA GLY A 105 15.21 -14.96 -5.32
C GLY A 105 14.10 -13.95 -5.10
N GLN A 106 13.39 -13.62 -6.18
CA GLN A 106 12.31 -12.64 -6.20
C GLN A 106 10.99 -13.28 -6.63
N LEU A 107 9.93 -12.92 -5.92
CA LEU A 107 8.58 -13.40 -6.15
C LEU A 107 7.71 -12.24 -6.66
N PHE A 108 7.02 -12.46 -7.78
CA PHE A 108 6.05 -11.50 -8.27
C PHE A 108 4.77 -11.50 -7.43
N CYS A 109 4.27 -10.31 -7.10
CA CYS A 109 3.12 -10.06 -6.24
C CYS A 109 1.99 -9.39 -7.01
N ILE A 110 0.76 -9.77 -6.67
CA ILE A 110 -0.46 -9.21 -7.27
C ILE A 110 -0.96 -8.10 -6.35
N SER A 111 -1.39 -6.98 -6.93
CA SER A 111 -2.07 -5.90 -6.22
C SER A 111 -3.20 -5.29 -7.05
N ASP A 112 -4.13 -4.65 -6.34
CA ASP A 112 -5.16 -3.81 -6.93
C ASP A 112 -4.58 -2.43 -7.24
N ILE A 113 -4.01 -2.26 -8.43
CA ILE A 113 -3.28 -1.04 -8.86
C ILE A 113 -4.12 0.25 -8.69
N TRP A 114 -5.45 0.17 -8.87
CA TRP A 114 -6.32 1.34 -8.71
C TRP A 114 -6.30 1.92 -7.29
N LYS A 115 -5.90 1.15 -6.27
CA LYS A 115 -5.80 1.60 -4.88
C LYS A 115 -4.53 2.38 -4.60
N GLU A 116 -3.64 2.61 -5.58
CA GLU A 116 -2.40 3.38 -5.36
C GLU A 116 -2.72 4.72 -4.67
N PRO A 117 -2.08 5.05 -3.53
CA PRO A 117 -0.90 4.43 -2.90
C PRO A 117 -1.18 3.43 -1.76
N PHE A 118 -2.44 3.10 -1.48
CA PHE A 118 -2.87 2.25 -0.35
C PHE A 118 -3.02 0.77 -0.75
N GLU A 119 -2.26 0.33 -1.74
CA GLU A 119 -2.30 -1.03 -2.22
C GLU A 119 -1.85 -2.03 -1.16
N LYS A 120 -2.48 -3.20 -1.20
CA LYS A 120 -2.00 -4.40 -0.50
C LYS A 120 -1.47 -5.36 -1.56
N TYR A 121 -0.25 -5.83 -1.35
CA TYR A 121 0.39 -6.83 -2.18
C TYR A 121 0.14 -8.21 -1.57
N SER A 122 -0.23 -9.16 -2.43
CA SER A 122 -0.38 -10.57 -2.10
C SER A 122 0.48 -11.38 -3.05
N CYS A 123 1.46 -12.08 -2.50
CA CYS A 123 2.37 -12.95 -3.23
C CYS A 123 2.14 -14.37 -2.75
N GLN A 124 1.97 -15.32 -3.66
CA GLN A 124 1.75 -16.70 -3.28
C GLN A 124 2.47 -17.64 -4.23
N PHE A 125 3.00 -18.72 -3.65
CA PHE A 125 3.55 -19.84 -4.39
C PHE A 125 3.31 -21.10 -3.57
N TRP A 126 3.37 -22.25 -4.24
CA TRP A 126 3.23 -23.54 -3.59
C TRP A 126 4.25 -24.53 -4.11
N PHE A 127 4.45 -25.57 -3.30
CA PHE A 127 5.25 -26.72 -3.68
C PHE A 127 4.35 -27.80 -4.26
N GLU A 128 4.65 -28.20 -5.49
CA GLU A 128 4.06 -29.37 -6.12
C GLU A 128 5.04 -30.54 -6.06
N THR A 129 4.51 -31.73 -5.74
CA THR A 129 5.23 -33.00 -5.69
C THR A 129 4.60 -34.01 -6.64
N GLU A 130 5.23 -35.17 -6.85
CA GLU A 130 4.58 -36.26 -7.58
C GLU A 130 3.28 -36.69 -6.89
N LEU A 131 2.33 -37.25 -7.66
CA LEU A 131 0.95 -37.50 -7.21
C LEU A 131 0.86 -38.35 -5.93
N ASP A 132 1.81 -39.27 -5.76
CA ASP A 132 1.87 -40.21 -4.65
C ASP A 132 2.65 -39.66 -3.45
N GLU A 133 3.33 -38.52 -3.59
CA GLU A 133 4.14 -37.89 -2.55
C GLU A 133 3.42 -36.66 -1.98
N ARG A 134 3.55 -36.43 -0.67
CA ARG A 134 3.00 -35.24 -0.02
C ARG A 134 3.93 -34.68 1.03
N LEU A 135 4.20 -33.38 0.91
CA LEU A 135 4.91 -32.61 1.93
C LEU A 135 3.97 -32.37 3.12
N GLN A 136 4.38 -32.82 4.29
CA GLN A 136 3.69 -32.55 5.54
C GLN A 136 4.55 -31.67 6.43
N LEU A 137 4.09 -30.43 6.58
CA LEU A 137 4.74 -29.44 7.41
C LEU A 137 4.62 -29.83 8.89
N THR A 138 5.76 -29.95 9.55
CA THR A 138 5.86 -30.31 10.97
C THR A 138 6.21 -29.12 11.85
N VAL A 139 7.13 -28.28 11.36
CA VAL A 139 7.66 -27.12 12.09
C VAL A 139 7.85 -25.97 11.12
N ILE A 140 7.50 -24.77 11.57
CA ILE A 140 7.82 -23.51 10.89
C ILE A 140 8.64 -22.68 11.85
N ARG A 141 9.78 -22.18 11.39
CA ARG A 141 10.60 -21.22 12.12
C ARG A 141 10.71 -19.96 11.30
N ASP A 142 10.30 -18.86 11.90
CA ASP A 142 10.52 -17.54 11.33
C ASP A 142 11.80 -16.97 11.95
N LEU A 143 12.87 -16.95 11.14
CA LEU A 143 14.19 -16.44 11.55
C LEU A 143 14.38 -14.97 11.14
N ARG A 144 13.36 -14.36 10.53
CA ARG A 144 13.42 -12.97 10.09
C ARG A 144 13.53 -12.00 11.27
N PRO A 145 14.12 -10.81 11.06
CA PRO A 145 14.05 -9.72 12.03
C PRO A 145 12.61 -9.33 12.35
N THR A 146 12.36 -8.89 13.59
CA THR A 146 11.02 -8.48 14.07
C THR A 146 10.39 -7.38 13.23
N GLU A 147 11.19 -6.46 12.67
CA GLU A 147 10.74 -5.42 11.76
C GLU A 147 10.11 -5.99 10.48
N GLN A 148 10.72 -7.04 9.91
CA GLN A 148 10.20 -7.70 8.71
C GLN A 148 8.95 -8.50 9.02
N ILE A 149 8.93 -9.21 10.16
CA ILE A 149 7.76 -10.00 10.60
C ILE A 149 6.53 -9.09 10.74
N ASN A 150 6.69 -7.90 11.34
CA ASN A 150 5.59 -6.96 11.51
C ASN A 150 5.12 -6.32 10.20
N LYS A 151 6.00 -6.21 9.21
CA LYS A 151 5.71 -5.56 7.93
C LYS A 151 5.10 -6.51 6.91
N ILE A 152 5.57 -7.75 6.88
CA ILE A 152 5.23 -8.77 5.89
C ILE A 152 4.64 -9.98 6.61
N GLY A 153 3.31 -10.06 6.57
CA GLY A 153 2.57 -11.19 7.10
C GLY A 153 2.77 -12.43 6.24
N ASN A 154 2.84 -13.59 6.89
CA ASN A 154 2.97 -14.89 6.27
C ASN A 154 1.80 -15.79 6.70
N GLU A 155 1.19 -16.45 5.73
CA GLU A 155 0.15 -17.45 5.89
C GLU A 155 0.59 -18.71 5.17
N TYR A 156 0.23 -19.87 5.73
CA TYR A 156 0.53 -21.15 5.14
C TYR A 156 -0.71 -22.04 5.15
N GLU A 157 -0.92 -22.73 4.04
CA GLU A 157 -1.96 -23.74 3.90
C GLU A 157 -1.30 -25.05 3.45
N GLN A 158 -1.69 -26.17 4.04
CA GLN A 158 -1.03 -27.46 3.79
C GLN A 158 -1.77 -28.33 2.76
N TRP A 159 -3.04 -28.04 2.50
CA TRP A 159 -3.90 -28.84 1.61
C TRP A 159 -4.54 -27.92 0.57
N PRO A 160 -4.56 -28.30 -0.73
CA PRO A 160 -4.12 -29.56 -1.35
C PRO A 160 -2.60 -29.69 -1.59
N TRP A 161 -1.88 -28.58 -1.56
CA TRP A 161 -0.42 -28.49 -1.64
C TRP A 161 0.08 -27.55 -0.54
N LEU A 162 1.38 -27.58 -0.26
CA LEU A 162 1.99 -26.64 0.68
C LEU A 162 2.07 -25.26 0.03
N LEU A 163 1.09 -24.41 0.31
CA LEU A 163 0.95 -23.03 -0.15
C LEU A 163 1.57 -22.08 0.88
N LEU A 164 2.39 -21.15 0.41
CA LEU A 164 2.90 -20.03 1.18
C LEU A 164 2.37 -18.73 0.58
N ARG A 165 1.73 -17.92 1.42
CA ARG A 165 1.19 -16.61 1.05
C ARG A 165 1.84 -15.53 1.89
N PHE A 166 2.28 -14.47 1.23
CA PHE A 166 2.90 -13.30 1.83
C PHE A 166 2.08 -12.07 1.52
N ASN A 167 1.70 -11.33 2.56
CA ASN A 167 0.84 -10.17 2.47
C ASN A 167 1.54 -8.95 3.09
N PHE A 168 1.61 -7.84 2.37
CA PHE A 168 2.16 -6.59 2.88
C PHE A 168 1.49 -5.36 2.28
N CYS A 169 1.56 -4.23 2.99
CA CYS A 169 1.04 -2.95 2.50
C CYS A 169 2.14 -2.17 1.77
N SER A 170 1.76 -1.38 0.77
CA SER A 170 2.70 -0.51 0.04
C SER A 170 3.54 0.36 0.98
N SER A 171 4.83 0.52 0.72
CA SER A 171 5.68 1.47 1.46
C SER A 171 5.35 2.94 1.12
N LYS A 172 4.73 3.18 -0.03
CA LYS A 172 4.54 4.51 -0.62
C LYS A 172 3.48 5.36 0.07
N TRP A 173 2.52 4.76 0.80
CA TRP A 173 1.38 5.49 1.34
C TRP A 173 1.78 6.66 2.26
N LYS A 174 2.84 6.49 3.07
CA LYS A 174 3.33 7.54 3.97
C LYS A 174 3.79 8.77 3.20
N LYS A 175 4.58 8.54 2.14
CA LYS A 175 5.10 9.60 1.28
C LYS A 175 3.97 10.29 0.52
N ALA A 176 3.05 9.51 -0.06
CA ALA A 176 1.92 10.06 -0.79
C ALA A 176 0.98 10.89 0.10
N LEU A 177 0.72 10.45 1.34
CA LEU A 177 -0.07 11.24 2.29
C LEU A 177 0.54 12.62 2.55
N ILE A 178 1.85 12.68 2.81
CA ILE A 178 2.54 13.92 3.19
C ILE A 178 2.77 14.82 1.97
N CYS A 179 3.16 14.25 0.83
CA CYS A 179 3.57 15.02 -0.34
C CYS A 179 2.41 15.34 -1.30
N GLU A 180 1.28 14.63 -1.24
CA GLU A 180 0.24 14.72 -2.26
C GLU A 180 -1.14 15.01 -1.66
N TYR A 181 -1.63 14.15 -0.77
CA TYR A 181 -2.95 14.32 -0.15
C TYR A 181 -2.99 15.54 0.78
N LEU A 182 -1.97 15.74 1.61
CA LEU A 182 -1.94 16.86 2.55
C LEU A 182 -1.89 18.23 1.81
N PRO A 183 -1.01 18.47 0.82
CA PRO A 183 -0.99 19.74 0.10
C PRO A 183 -2.27 19.99 -0.70
N SER A 184 -2.83 18.97 -1.36
CA SER A 184 -4.09 19.12 -2.09
C SER A 184 -5.27 19.43 -1.17
N LEU A 185 -5.33 18.81 0.01
CA LEU A 185 -6.32 19.12 1.04
C LEU A 185 -6.16 20.55 1.57
N MET A 186 -4.93 20.98 1.86
CA MET A 186 -4.68 22.36 2.33
C MET A 186 -5.10 23.40 1.30
N LEU A 187 -4.80 23.16 0.02
CA LEU A 187 -5.25 24.02 -1.10
C LEU A 187 -6.78 24.09 -1.17
N PHE A 188 -7.47 22.96 -1.02
CA PHE A 188 -8.92 22.92 -1.00
C PHE A 188 -9.51 23.68 0.20
N VAL A 189 -8.97 23.50 1.40
CA VAL A 189 -9.38 24.24 2.60
C VAL A 189 -9.15 25.74 2.44
N CYS A 190 -8.02 26.15 1.85
CA CYS A 190 -7.75 27.56 1.53
C CYS A 190 -8.82 28.14 0.60
N ALA A 191 -9.25 27.40 -0.43
CA ALA A 191 -10.32 27.82 -1.31
C ALA A 191 -11.67 27.96 -0.59
N LEU A 192 -11.99 27.06 0.35
CA LEU A 192 -13.20 27.16 1.18
C LEU A 192 -13.15 28.36 2.13
N LEU A 193 -12.01 28.61 2.79
CA LEU A 193 -11.85 29.77 3.67
C LEU A 193 -11.91 31.09 2.90
N ALA A 194 -11.48 31.10 1.64
CA ALA A 194 -11.61 32.27 0.77
C ALA A 194 -13.08 32.65 0.55
N GLN A 195 -14.02 31.70 0.61
CA GLN A 195 -15.45 31.94 0.46
C GLN A 195 -16.03 32.89 1.52
N TRP A 196 -15.37 33.08 2.66
CA TRP A 196 -15.77 34.07 3.66
C TRP A 196 -15.22 35.49 3.41
N LYS A 197 -14.43 35.70 2.35
CA LYS A 197 -13.86 37.00 1.99
C LYS A 197 -14.70 37.74 0.94
N ARG A 198 -14.24 38.92 0.51
CA ARG A 198 -14.87 39.70 -0.55
C ARG A 198 -14.70 39.01 -1.91
N ARG A 199 -15.65 39.19 -2.82
CA ARG A 199 -15.67 38.57 -4.17
C ARG A 199 -14.37 38.69 -4.96
N LYS A 200 -13.76 39.88 -4.97
CA LYS A 200 -12.47 40.09 -5.66
C LYS A 200 -11.36 39.17 -5.13
N ILE A 201 -11.35 38.90 -3.82
CA ILE A 201 -10.37 38.01 -3.17
C ILE A 201 -10.74 36.54 -3.41
N GLN A 202 -12.02 36.18 -3.31
CA GLN A 202 -12.53 34.83 -3.59
C GLN A 202 -12.05 34.32 -4.95
N VAL A 203 -12.35 35.06 -6.03
CA VAL A 203 -12.04 34.64 -7.40
C VAL A 203 -10.52 34.53 -7.63
N VAL A 204 -9.72 35.48 -7.14
CA VAL A 204 -8.26 35.46 -7.30
C VAL A 204 -7.63 34.27 -6.58
N VAL A 205 -8.03 34.01 -5.34
CA VAL A 205 -7.52 32.86 -4.57
C VAL A 205 -7.92 31.56 -5.23
N LEU A 206 -9.16 31.46 -5.73
CA LEU A 206 -9.68 30.23 -6.30
C LEU A 206 -9.01 29.89 -7.65
N ILE A 207 -8.76 30.88 -8.50
CA ILE A 207 -7.94 30.70 -9.72
C ILE A 207 -6.52 30.28 -9.35
N GLY A 208 -5.90 30.93 -8.36
CA GLY A 208 -4.56 30.57 -7.89
C GLY A 208 -4.48 29.12 -7.40
N VAL A 209 -5.47 28.69 -6.61
CA VAL A 209 -5.57 27.30 -6.13
C VAL A 209 -5.72 26.31 -7.27
N ILE A 210 -6.56 26.60 -8.28
CA ILE A 210 -6.72 25.75 -9.46
C ILE A 210 -5.39 25.60 -10.21
N ILE A 211 -4.65 26.70 -10.42
CA ILE A 211 -3.33 26.67 -11.06
C ILE A 211 -2.34 25.83 -10.25
N CYS A 212 -2.31 26.01 -8.91
CA CYS A 212 -1.45 25.21 -8.03
C CYS A 212 -1.77 23.71 -8.10
N LEU A 213 -3.05 23.34 -8.19
CA LEU A 213 -3.45 21.94 -8.33
C LEU A 213 -3.04 21.35 -9.69
N ILE A 214 -3.19 22.11 -10.78
CA ILE A 214 -2.73 21.68 -12.11
C ILE A 214 -1.21 21.49 -12.12
N LEU A 215 -0.45 22.40 -11.49
CA LEU A 215 1.00 22.26 -11.33
C LEU A 215 1.37 21.03 -10.50
N LEU A 216 0.67 20.79 -9.39
CA LEU A 216 0.86 19.61 -8.55
C LEU A 216 0.62 18.33 -9.36
N GLN A 217 -0.47 18.26 -10.11
CA GLN A 217 -0.79 17.12 -10.96
C GLN A 217 0.28 16.88 -12.04
N ASN A 218 0.77 17.94 -12.69
CA ASN A 218 1.82 17.82 -13.71
C ASN A 218 3.14 17.31 -13.14
N ILE A 219 3.54 17.77 -11.94
CA ILE A 219 4.75 17.30 -11.26
C ILE A 219 4.63 15.81 -10.91
N LEU A 220 3.44 15.38 -10.48
CA LEU A 220 3.17 13.98 -10.13
C LEU A 220 3.16 13.08 -11.35
N HIS A 221 2.49 13.50 -12.42
CA HIS A 221 2.48 12.77 -13.67
C HIS A 221 3.88 12.66 -14.27
N SER A 222 4.68 13.74 -14.22
CA SER A 222 6.07 13.74 -14.70
C SER A 222 6.96 12.70 -14.03
N LYS A 223 6.75 12.41 -12.74
CA LYS A 223 7.51 11.38 -12.01
C LYS A 223 7.11 9.95 -12.38
N ASN A 224 5.90 9.75 -12.91
CA ASN A 224 5.34 8.45 -13.27
C ASN A 224 5.51 8.09 -14.76
N ILE A 225 6.04 9.01 -15.59
CA ILE A 225 6.26 8.80 -17.04
C ILE A 225 7.34 7.74 -17.37
N SER A 226 8.10 7.24 -16.39
CA SER A 226 9.15 6.24 -16.64
C SER A 226 8.66 4.81 -16.82
N SER A 227 7.38 4.50 -16.59
CA SER A 227 6.82 3.18 -16.86
C SER A 227 5.57 3.32 -17.72
N THR A 228 5.71 2.94 -19.00
CA THR A 228 4.64 2.51 -19.92
C THR A 228 3.29 3.18 -19.69
N PHE A 229 2.90 4.07 -20.62
CA PHE A 229 1.57 4.69 -20.78
C PHE A 229 0.42 3.75 -20.38
N SER A 230 0.19 3.67 -19.07
CA SER A 230 -0.75 2.74 -18.47
C SER A 230 -1.97 3.59 -18.22
N ILE A 231 -2.98 3.40 -19.06
CA ILE A 231 -4.33 3.97 -18.94
C ILE A 231 -5.00 3.32 -17.71
N LYS A 232 -4.41 3.47 -16.53
CA LYS A 232 -4.96 2.96 -15.28
C LYS A 232 -5.15 4.14 -14.36
N LEU A 233 -6.41 4.41 -14.06
CA LEU A 233 -6.84 5.45 -13.14
C LEU A 233 -6.57 4.97 -11.72
N ASN A 234 -5.82 5.77 -10.95
CA ASN A 234 -5.53 5.49 -9.57
C ASN A 234 -6.44 6.30 -8.63
N LEU A 235 -6.52 5.90 -7.36
CA LEU A 235 -7.29 6.61 -6.34
C LEU A 235 -6.88 8.08 -6.21
N MET A 236 -5.58 8.34 -6.39
CA MET A 236 -5.02 9.70 -6.39
C MET A 236 -5.64 10.56 -7.50
N ASP A 237 -5.75 10.02 -8.72
CA ASP A 237 -6.36 10.74 -9.85
C ASP A 237 -7.83 11.07 -9.56
N PHE A 238 -8.57 10.12 -8.97
CA PHE A 238 -9.95 10.34 -8.53
C PHE A 238 -10.05 11.41 -7.44
N TRP A 239 -9.13 11.42 -6.47
CA TRP A 239 -9.08 12.42 -5.40
C TRP A 239 -8.86 13.83 -5.97
N LEU A 240 -7.84 14.00 -6.82
CA LEU A 240 -7.57 15.29 -7.46
C LEU A 240 -8.69 15.73 -8.39
N ALA A 241 -9.24 14.81 -9.19
CA ALA A 241 -10.38 15.11 -10.07
C ALA A 241 -11.60 15.56 -9.25
N GLY A 242 -11.87 14.91 -8.13
CA GLY A 242 -12.92 15.30 -7.19
C GLY A 242 -12.73 16.73 -6.68
N ILE A 243 -11.54 17.06 -6.17
CA ILE A 243 -11.21 18.41 -5.72
C ILE A 243 -11.36 19.43 -6.86
N PHE A 244 -10.85 19.11 -8.05
CA PHE A 244 -10.89 19.98 -9.20
C PHE A 244 -12.32 20.32 -9.64
N VAL A 245 -13.21 19.33 -9.72
CA VAL A 245 -14.63 19.53 -10.05
C VAL A 245 -15.33 20.40 -8.99
N HIS A 246 -15.04 20.20 -7.71
CA HIS A 246 -15.58 21.06 -6.65
C HIS A 246 -15.11 22.51 -6.79
N LEU A 247 -13.84 22.73 -7.10
CA LEU A 247 -13.30 24.07 -7.29
C LEU A 247 -13.89 24.77 -8.52
N ILE A 248 -14.04 24.08 -9.65
CA ILE A 248 -14.72 24.65 -10.82
C ILE A 248 -16.16 25.02 -10.47
N SER A 249 -16.86 24.15 -9.73
CA SER A 249 -18.25 24.41 -9.32
C SER A 249 -18.35 25.66 -8.44
N LEU A 250 -17.43 25.82 -7.47
CA LEU A 250 -17.32 27.03 -6.65
C LEU A 250 -17.00 28.27 -7.49
N LEU A 251 -16.09 28.17 -8.45
CA LEU A 251 -15.78 29.27 -9.37
C LEU A 251 -17.02 29.68 -10.17
N SER A 252 -17.77 28.71 -10.71
CA SER A 252 -19.00 28.96 -11.46
C SER A 252 -20.05 29.67 -10.61
N ILE A 253 -20.21 29.25 -9.34
CA ILE A 253 -21.10 29.89 -8.37
C ILE A 253 -20.67 31.34 -8.11
N ASP A 254 -19.38 31.58 -7.84
CA ASP A 254 -18.83 32.91 -7.56
C ASP A 254 -18.95 33.88 -8.74
N LEU A 255 -18.94 33.36 -9.97
CA LEU A 255 -19.15 34.11 -11.21
C LEU A 255 -20.64 34.36 -11.48
N ALA A 256 -21.51 33.37 -11.22
CA ALA A 256 -22.94 33.44 -11.50
C ALA A 256 -23.72 34.35 -10.55
N PHE A 257 -23.36 34.41 -9.26
CA PHE A 257 -24.06 35.28 -8.32
C PHE A 257 -23.63 36.76 -8.49
N PRO A 258 -24.55 37.69 -8.78
CA PRO A 258 -24.24 39.11 -8.81
C PRO A 258 -23.80 39.57 -7.41
N SER A 259 -22.89 40.55 -7.37
CA SER A 259 -22.29 41.08 -6.14
C SER A 259 -23.35 41.32 -5.07
N ARG A 260 -23.21 40.67 -3.90
CA ARG A 260 -24.01 40.98 -2.72
C ARG A 260 -23.93 42.49 -2.47
N ARG A 261 -25.04 43.20 -2.71
CA ARG A 261 -25.16 44.63 -2.37
C ARG A 261 -24.99 44.74 -0.87
N VAL A 262 -23.89 45.33 -0.43
CA VAL A 262 -23.71 45.66 0.98
C VAL A 262 -24.58 46.89 1.23
N ILE A 263 -25.71 46.71 1.93
CA ILE A 263 -26.53 47.81 2.40
C ILE A 263 -25.77 48.44 3.57
N ILE A 264 -25.14 49.58 3.33
CA ILE A 264 -24.48 50.36 4.38
C ILE A 264 -25.55 51.27 5.02
N PHE A 265 -26.00 50.95 6.23
CA PHE A 265 -26.80 51.87 7.03
C PHE A 265 -25.89 52.98 7.56
N LYS A 266 -25.99 54.19 7.00
CA LYS A 266 -25.30 55.37 7.52
C LYS A 266 -26.29 56.13 8.41
N GLN A 267 -26.09 56.10 9.73
CA GLN A 267 -26.86 56.95 10.65
C GLN A 267 -26.45 58.41 10.44
N LYS A 268 -27.38 59.22 9.91
CA LYS A 268 -27.23 60.66 9.78
C LYS A 268 -27.83 61.29 11.04
N ILE A 269 -26.99 61.69 12.00
CA ILE A 269 -27.44 62.43 13.18
C ILE A 269 -27.69 63.88 12.75
N ILE A 270 -28.94 64.25 12.50
CA ILE A 270 -29.33 65.63 12.25
C ILE A 270 -29.56 66.31 13.61
N LYS A 271 -28.64 67.21 14.01
CA LYS A 271 -28.85 68.11 15.15
C LYS A 271 -29.71 69.29 14.69
N LYS A 272 -31.01 69.26 15.03
CA LYS A 272 -31.91 70.40 14.84
C LYS A 272 -31.65 71.42 15.96
N ARG A 273 -31.05 72.57 15.65
CA ARG A 273 -31.04 73.71 16.60
C ARG A 273 -32.41 74.36 16.54
N ILE A 274 -33.21 74.14 17.57
CA ILE A 274 -34.40 74.95 17.84
C ILE A 274 -33.87 76.22 18.51
N ASN A 275 -34.06 77.35 17.85
CA ASN A 275 -33.76 78.66 18.39
C ASN A 275 -35.08 79.25 18.86
N ASP A 276 -35.41 79.08 20.14
CA ASP A 276 -36.42 79.88 20.81
C ASP A 276 -36.01 80.07 22.27
N ASN A 277 -36.17 81.31 22.72
CA ASN A 277 -35.86 81.75 24.07
C ASN A 277 -36.67 80.94 25.10
N ASN A 278 -35.97 80.58 26.18
CA ASN A 278 -36.45 80.00 27.44
C ASN A 278 -36.65 78.48 27.47
N ASP A 279 -35.71 77.87 28.19
CA ASP A 279 -35.81 76.70 29.06
C ASP A 279 -36.20 75.31 28.50
N ILE A 280 -35.22 74.40 28.69
CA ILE A 280 -35.25 72.93 28.60
C ILE A 280 -35.07 72.35 27.18
N PRO A 281 -33.92 71.74 26.85
CA PRO A 281 -33.73 71.08 25.56
C PRO A 281 -34.43 69.73 25.57
N LEU A 282 -35.57 69.62 24.87
CA LEU A 282 -36.17 68.34 24.52
C LEU A 282 -35.43 67.77 23.30
N GLU A 283 -34.58 66.76 23.52
CA GLU A 283 -33.83 66.07 22.47
C GLU A 283 -34.77 65.13 21.70
N SER A 284 -35.40 65.62 20.61
CA SER A 284 -36.13 64.76 19.68
C SER A 284 -35.16 64.16 18.65
N LYS A 285 -34.94 62.84 18.73
CA LYS A 285 -34.20 62.07 17.73
C LYS A 285 -35.13 61.66 16.61
N GLU A 286 -35.11 62.38 15.50
CA GLU A 286 -35.77 61.97 14.26
C GLU A 286 -34.77 61.11 13.45
N ILE A 287 -35.13 59.85 13.21
CA ILE A 287 -34.27 58.86 12.52
C ILE A 287 -34.70 58.83 11.04
N ASP A 288 -34.04 59.62 10.21
CA ASP A 288 -34.18 59.51 8.75
C ASP A 288 -33.21 58.45 8.22
N ASN A 289 -33.77 57.29 7.85
CA ASN A 289 -33.03 56.22 7.20
C ASN A 289 -32.93 56.51 5.69
N GLU A 290 -31.90 57.24 5.25
CA GLU A 290 -31.59 57.36 3.82
C GLU A 290 -30.91 56.06 3.31
N LEU A 291 -31.57 55.39 2.36
CA LEU A 291 -31.08 54.19 1.71
C LEU A 291 -30.18 54.58 0.52
N ILE A 292 -28.86 54.62 0.75
CA ILE A 292 -27.90 54.89 -0.32
C ILE A 292 -27.40 53.57 -0.90
N VAL A 293 -27.85 53.26 -2.12
CA VAL A 293 -27.29 52.16 -2.92
C VAL A 293 -25.98 52.64 -3.53
N VAL A 294 -24.86 52.22 -2.95
CA VAL A 294 -23.53 52.50 -3.52
C VAL A 294 -23.18 51.37 -4.48
N ASN A 295 -23.18 51.67 -5.78
CA ASN A 295 -22.54 50.83 -6.78
C ASN A 295 -21.03 51.08 -6.71
N PHE A 296 -20.25 50.07 -6.35
CA PHE A 296 -18.81 50.08 -6.57
C PHE A 296 -18.55 49.35 -7.88
N GLU A 297 -18.18 50.11 -8.92
CA GLU A 297 -17.55 49.59 -10.14
C GLU A 297 -16.17 48.96 -9.81
#